data_AF-A0A2X3L0T7-F1
#
_entry.id   AF-A0A2X3L0T7-F1
#
_cell.length_a   1.000
_cell.length_b   1.000
_cell.length_c   1.000
_cell.angle_alpha   90.00
_cell.angle_beta   90.00
_cell.angle_gamma   90.00
#
_symmetry.space_group_name_H-M   'P 1'
#
loop_
_entity.id
_entity.type
_entity.pdbx_description
1 polymer ?
#
loop_
_entity_poly.entity_id
_entity_poly.type
_entity_poly.pdbx_seq_one_letter_code
_entity_poly.pdbx_strand_id
1 'polypeptide(L)'
;MKQLTTTLSHLVNWVQMTRTFSSLLDNEADSLLARLQQLSERHRRIGALEDAPLTLGIYGHALDGKNHLLNTLQGSPNGRIDIQLGDKRLDYLTHINPGHTPAAMAVRFSPQQPPEVDNYPLLLTLFNEAELAQQFINRYHAADAPRLATSSAVALRLEDLESRRLSVPAPGLTREQAAELLYGYHRLQRRQHHLDERLVYRMAELAPYLSTEDRAALFALLWGEDSALTETWLRLAQALQHLGCVAQVLAPASLVVDSFLLPAEGFLIPSGPEDAPEQADVMVCPLAGNQPGSHLSLPQNDLAQLCAEVIFTLSQPSALTNVDLLDIPADRLSWYTARLQPDTLLVCNAVSERSEVQATGKALAWWVDSTQSPGHSSLPGLVWAITPFDARFTLGASLG
;
A
#
# COMPACT_ATOMS: atom_id res chain seq x y z
N MET A 1 -21.32 5.22 -13.09
CA MET A 1 -20.80 4.81 -11.76
C MET A 1 -21.74 5.07 -10.58
N LYS A 2 -22.47 6.21 -10.50
CA LYS A 2 -23.42 6.50 -9.40
C LYS A 2 -24.53 5.45 -9.19
N GLN A 3 -25.07 4.87 -10.28
CA GLN A 3 -26.14 3.87 -10.20
C GLN A 3 -25.71 2.58 -9.47
N LEU A 4 -24.45 2.14 -9.61
CA LEU A 4 -23.97 0.90 -8.98
C LEU A 4 -23.76 1.06 -7.47
N THR A 5 -23.28 2.23 -7.03
CA THR A 5 -23.18 2.60 -5.61
C THR A 5 -24.55 2.64 -4.94
N THR A 6 -25.56 3.18 -5.64
CA THR A 6 -26.95 3.15 -5.20
C THR A 6 -27.46 1.71 -5.11
N THR A 7 -27.20 0.85 -6.08
CA THR A 7 -27.63 -0.55 -6.02
C THR A 7 -27.00 -1.32 -4.85
N LEU A 8 -25.70 -1.18 -4.60
CA LEU A 8 -25.02 -1.90 -3.51
C LEU A 8 -25.55 -1.45 -2.13
N SER A 9 -25.74 -0.15 -1.92
CA SER A 9 -26.33 0.37 -0.67
C SER A 9 -27.77 -0.11 -0.46
N HIS A 10 -28.57 -0.17 -1.53
CA HIS A 10 -29.93 -0.73 -1.46
C HIS A 10 -29.92 -2.22 -1.10
N LEU A 11 -28.98 -3.01 -1.64
CA LEU A 11 -28.83 -4.43 -1.30
C LEU A 11 -28.44 -4.63 0.16
N VAL A 12 -27.49 -3.83 0.67
CA VAL A 12 -27.11 -3.86 2.10
C VAL A 12 -28.33 -3.59 2.98
N ASN A 13 -29.08 -2.52 2.69
CA ASN A 13 -30.29 -2.19 3.44
C ASN A 13 -31.35 -3.28 3.34
N TRP A 14 -31.53 -3.88 2.16
CA TRP A 14 -32.49 -4.97 1.97
C TRP A 14 -32.12 -6.21 2.79
N VAL A 15 -30.84 -6.62 2.82
CA VAL A 15 -30.40 -7.74 3.67
C VAL A 15 -30.62 -7.42 5.14
N GLN A 16 -30.24 -6.22 5.59
CA GLN A 16 -30.43 -5.79 6.98
C GLN A 16 -31.90 -5.71 7.41
N MET A 17 -32.80 -5.28 6.52
CA MET A 17 -34.24 -5.25 6.80
C MET A 17 -34.87 -6.64 6.74
N THR A 18 -34.48 -7.47 5.77
CA THR A 18 -35.15 -8.75 5.54
C THR A 18 -34.72 -9.82 6.55
N ARG A 19 -33.49 -9.74 7.08
CA ARG A 19 -33.00 -10.68 8.10
C ARG A 19 -33.83 -10.65 9.39
N THR A 20 -34.46 -9.51 9.72
CA THR A 20 -35.30 -9.43 10.94
C THR A 20 -36.60 -10.23 10.84
N PHE A 21 -37.01 -10.62 9.62
CA PHE A 21 -38.26 -11.35 9.39
C PHE A 21 -38.06 -12.74 8.76
N SER A 22 -36.84 -13.11 8.38
CA SER A 22 -36.52 -14.40 7.75
C SER A 22 -35.31 -15.05 8.42
N SER A 23 -35.55 -16.13 9.17
CA SER A 23 -34.49 -16.89 9.85
C SER A 23 -33.53 -17.59 8.90
N LEU A 24 -33.99 -18.00 7.71
CA LEU A 24 -33.13 -18.57 6.69
C LEU A 24 -32.13 -17.54 6.17
N LEU A 25 -32.60 -16.32 5.90
CA LEU A 25 -31.72 -15.24 5.46
C LEU A 25 -30.79 -14.78 6.59
N ASP A 26 -31.30 -14.68 7.82
CA ASP A 26 -30.50 -14.25 8.97
C ASP A 26 -29.27 -15.15 9.19
N ASN A 27 -29.39 -16.46 8.91
CA ASN A 27 -28.27 -17.38 9.00
C ASN A 27 -27.09 -17.04 8.07
N GLU A 28 -27.38 -16.49 6.89
CA GLU A 28 -26.40 -16.15 5.84
C GLU A 28 -26.12 -14.64 5.74
N ALA A 29 -26.89 -13.81 6.45
CA ALA A 29 -26.88 -12.36 6.29
C ALA A 29 -25.48 -11.75 6.51
N ASP A 30 -24.75 -12.19 7.52
CA ASP A 30 -23.42 -11.65 7.83
C ASP A 30 -22.41 -11.94 6.72
N SER A 31 -22.45 -13.14 6.13
CA SER A 31 -21.62 -13.52 4.99
C SER A 31 -21.93 -12.67 3.75
N LEU A 32 -23.23 -12.50 3.46
CA LEU A 32 -23.69 -11.66 2.35
C LEU A 32 -23.28 -10.20 2.55
N LEU A 33 -23.42 -9.67 3.76
CA LEU A 33 -23.07 -8.29 4.09
C LEU A 33 -21.55 -8.08 3.99
N ALA A 34 -20.72 -9.00 4.49
CA ALA A 34 -19.27 -8.95 4.32
C ALA A 34 -18.87 -8.93 2.83
N ARG A 35 -19.53 -9.74 1.99
CA ARG A 35 -19.27 -9.76 0.55
C ARG A 35 -19.71 -8.47 -0.14
N LEU A 36 -20.85 -7.89 0.26
CA LEU A 36 -21.31 -6.60 -0.25
C LEU A 36 -20.35 -5.46 0.13
N GLN A 37 -19.77 -5.49 1.33
CA GLN A 37 -18.74 -4.52 1.76
C GLN A 37 -17.49 -4.58 0.88
N GLN A 38 -16.99 -5.79 0.59
CA GLN A 38 -15.86 -5.98 -0.33
C GLN A 38 -16.15 -5.43 -1.73
N LEU A 39 -17.36 -5.68 -2.26
CA LEU A 39 -17.76 -5.14 -3.56
C LEU A 39 -17.87 -3.61 -3.56
N SER A 40 -18.37 -3.03 -2.47
CA SER A 40 -18.46 -1.58 -2.30
C SER A 40 -17.07 -0.93 -2.30
N GLU A 41 -16.13 -1.50 -1.55
CA GLU A 41 -14.75 -1.00 -1.49
C GLU A 41 -14.05 -1.11 -2.84
N ARG A 42 -14.19 -2.26 -3.52
CA ARG A 42 -13.66 -2.44 -4.88
C ARG A 42 -14.24 -1.42 -5.85
N HIS A 43 -15.55 -1.18 -5.82
CA HIS A 43 -16.21 -0.16 -6.66
C HIS A 43 -15.69 1.25 -6.37
N ARG A 44 -15.48 1.61 -5.10
CA ARG A 44 -14.88 2.88 -4.69
C ARG A 44 -13.48 3.04 -5.27
N ARG A 45 -12.66 1.99 -5.23
CA ARG A 45 -11.30 1.99 -5.80
C ARG A 45 -11.32 2.18 -7.31
N ILE A 46 -12.19 1.46 -8.03
CA ILE A 46 -12.37 1.66 -9.48
C ILE A 46 -12.77 3.11 -9.79
N GLY A 47 -13.64 3.71 -8.98
CA GLY A 47 -14.01 5.12 -9.15
C GLY A 47 -12.88 6.09 -8.91
N ALA A 48 -11.99 5.81 -7.95
CA ALA A 48 -10.80 6.62 -7.73
C ALA A 48 -9.80 6.53 -8.90
N LEU A 49 -9.84 5.45 -9.70
CA LEU A 49 -8.97 5.26 -10.85
C LEU A 49 -9.50 5.88 -12.14
N GLU A 50 -10.79 6.25 -12.21
CA GLU A 50 -11.39 6.86 -13.41
C GLU A 50 -10.72 8.20 -13.78
N ASP A 51 -10.36 8.99 -12.76
CA ASP A 51 -9.72 10.29 -12.91
C ASP A 51 -8.18 10.24 -12.70
N ALA A 52 -7.64 9.06 -12.40
CA ALA A 52 -6.21 8.87 -12.14
C ALA A 52 -5.40 8.71 -13.45
N PRO A 53 -4.12 9.12 -13.48
CA PRO A 53 -3.25 8.83 -14.62
C PRO A 53 -3.06 7.31 -14.77
N LEU A 54 -2.93 6.87 -16.02
CA LEU A 54 -2.55 5.48 -16.31
C LEU A 54 -1.18 5.22 -15.68
N THR A 55 -0.97 4.01 -15.15
CA THR A 55 0.27 3.64 -14.49
C THR A 55 0.90 2.43 -15.16
N LEU A 56 2.18 2.54 -15.48
CA LEU A 56 3.03 1.44 -15.89
C LEU A 56 3.99 1.09 -14.74
N GLY A 57 3.74 -0.03 -14.07
CA GLY A 57 4.58 -0.49 -12.98
C GLY A 57 5.71 -1.39 -13.45
N ILE A 58 6.84 -1.29 -12.78
CA ILE A 58 8.03 -2.11 -12.96
C ILE A 58 8.24 -2.88 -11.66
N TYR A 59 8.34 -4.20 -11.76
CA TYR A 59 8.45 -5.09 -10.62
C TYR A 59 9.53 -6.15 -10.86
N GLY A 60 10.25 -6.49 -9.80
CA GLY A 60 11.20 -7.60 -9.77
C GLY A 60 12.52 -7.24 -9.11
N HIS A 61 13.43 -8.20 -9.10
CA HIS A 61 14.64 -8.17 -8.28
C HIS A 61 15.89 -7.69 -9.03
N ALA A 62 15.84 -7.60 -10.36
CA ALA A 62 16.97 -7.12 -11.16
C ALA A 62 16.99 -5.58 -11.17
N LEU A 63 17.65 -4.97 -10.18
CA LEU A 63 17.71 -3.50 -10.01
C LEU A 63 18.22 -2.78 -11.26
N ASP A 64 19.32 -3.23 -11.84
CA ASP A 64 19.85 -2.63 -13.08
C ASP A 64 18.89 -2.82 -14.27
N GLY A 65 18.16 -3.94 -14.31
CA GLY A 65 17.11 -4.16 -15.29
C GLY A 65 15.95 -3.17 -15.13
N LYS A 66 15.52 -2.90 -13.90
CA LYS A 66 14.48 -1.89 -13.62
C LYS A 66 14.95 -0.49 -14.00
N ASN A 67 16.18 -0.11 -13.62
CA ASN A 67 16.75 1.19 -13.97
C ASN A 67 16.89 1.35 -15.49
N HIS A 68 17.28 0.29 -16.20
CA HIS A 68 17.32 0.28 -17.66
C HIS A 68 15.94 0.50 -18.29
N LEU A 69 14.90 -0.16 -17.75
CA LEU A 69 13.52 0.08 -18.20
C LEU A 69 13.06 1.50 -17.90
N LEU A 70 13.28 2.01 -16.70
CA LEU A 70 12.93 3.38 -16.31
C LEU A 70 13.55 4.39 -17.29
N ASN A 71 14.83 4.26 -17.59
CA ASN A 71 15.52 5.11 -18.57
C ASN A 71 14.94 5.00 -19.98
N THR A 72 14.67 3.77 -20.43
CA THR A 72 14.15 3.51 -21.77
C THR A 72 12.74 4.07 -21.93
N LEU A 73 11.88 3.90 -20.92
CA LEU A 73 10.48 4.34 -20.93
C LEU A 73 10.34 5.84 -20.71
N GLN A 74 11.27 6.46 -19.98
CA GLN A 74 11.31 7.91 -19.87
C GLN A 74 11.69 8.57 -21.21
N GLY A 75 12.44 7.87 -22.07
CA GLY A 75 12.83 8.36 -23.39
C GLY A 75 13.86 9.50 -23.34
N SER A 76 14.59 9.63 -22.25
CA SER A 76 15.62 10.65 -22.09
C SER A 76 16.81 10.33 -23.01
N PRO A 77 17.20 11.25 -23.92
CA PRO A 77 18.30 11.00 -24.88
C PRO A 77 19.65 10.80 -24.20
N ASN A 78 19.78 11.25 -22.95
CA ASN A 78 21.01 11.16 -22.16
C ASN A 78 20.96 10.02 -21.11
N GLY A 79 19.88 9.22 -21.08
CA GLY A 79 19.71 8.16 -20.08
C GLY A 79 19.56 8.67 -18.65
N ARG A 80 19.05 9.90 -18.48
CA ARG A 80 18.84 10.56 -17.18
C ARG A 80 17.36 10.67 -16.86
N ILE A 81 17.01 10.56 -15.59
CA ILE A 81 15.63 10.74 -15.12
C ILE A 81 15.58 12.08 -14.37
N ASP A 82 15.29 13.15 -15.11
CA ASP A 82 15.32 14.51 -14.58
C ASP A 82 14.08 14.80 -13.72
N ILE A 83 14.28 14.92 -12.42
CA ILE A 83 13.28 15.24 -11.39
C ILE A 83 13.34 16.72 -11.05
N GLN A 84 12.17 17.35 -10.99
CA GLN A 84 12.01 18.70 -10.47
C GLN A 84 11.73 18.61 -8.96
N LEU A 85 12.61 19.19 -8.15
CA LEU A 85 12.54 19.20 -6.69
C LEU A 85 12.60 20.64 -6.19
N GLY A 86 11.43 21.29 -6.09
CA GLY A 86 11.33 22.73 -5.88
C GLY A 86 11.92 23.45 -7.10
N ASP A 87 12.89 24.33 -6.88
CA ASP A 87 13.60 25.03 -7.97
C ASP A 87 14.76 24.21 -8.57
N LYS A 88 15.10 23.07 -7.96
CA LYS A 88 16.26 22.27 -8.34
C LYS A 88 15.88 21.19 -9.35
N ARG A 89 16.77 20.92 -10.30
CA ARG A 89 16.67 19.77 -11.21
C ARG A 89 17.75 18.76 -10.87
N LEU A 90 17.34 17.54 -10.57
CA LEU A 90 18.20 16.46 -10.13
C LEU A 90 17.95 15.24 -10.99
N ASP A 91 18.98 14.44 -11.20
CA ASP A 91 18.81 13.15 -11.89
C ASP A 91 18.67 12.05 -10.85
N TYR A 92 17.55 11.32 -10.89
CA TYR A 92 17.20 10.30 -9.90
C TYR A 92 18.31 9.27 -9.73
N LEU A 93 18.90 8.78 -10.82
CA LEU A 93 19.89 7.69 -10.76
C LEU A 93 21.27 8.15 -10.27
N THR A 94 21.57 9.44 -10.25
CA THR A 94 22.92 9.93 -9.92
C THR A 94 22.96 10.82 -8.68
N HIS A 95 21.88 11.55 -8.40
CA HIS A 95 21.80 12.47 -7.26
C HIS A 95 20.95 11.93 -6.11
N ILE A 96 19.96 11.08 -6.40
CA ILE A 96 19.02 10.56 -5.38
C ILE A 96 19.33 9.10 -5.05
N ASN A 97 19.58 8.25 -6.06
CA ASN A 97 19.90 6.83 -5.89
C ASN A 97 21.14 6.39 -6.71
N PRO A 98 22.33 6.95 -6.46
CA PRO A 98 23.56 6.58 -7.18
C PRO A 98 24.02 5.14 -6.94
N GLY A 99 23.64 4.53 -5.82
CA GLY A 99 23.98 3.14 -5.49
C GLY A 99 23.09 2.11 -6.18
N HIS A 100 22.03 2.54 -6.88
CA HIS A 100 20.98 1.67 -7.40
C HIS A 100 20.38 0.75 -6.32
N THR A 101 20.37 1.20 -5.06
CA THR A 101 19.86 0.45 -3.91
C THR A 101 18.34 0.31 -4.01
N PRO A 102 17.74 -0.81 -3.58
CA PRO A 102 16.29 -0.91 -3.48
C PRO A 102 15.73 0.19 -2.59
N ALA A 103 14.75 0.94 -3.09
CA ALA A 103 14.05 1.94 -2.29
C ALA A 103 13.22 1.27 -1.18
N ALA A 104 13.12 1.92 -0.01
CA ALA A 104 12.33 1.44 1.13
C ALA A 104 10.80 1.46 0.87
N MET A 105 10.38 2.19 -0.16
CA MET A 105 9.00 2.42 -0.55
C MET A 105 8.91 2.52 -2.08
N ALA A 106 7.69 2.57 -2.61
CA ALA A 106 7.51 2.68 -4.04
C ALA A 106 7.88 4.07 -4.56
N VAL A 107 8.36 4.14 -5.80
CA VAL A 107 8.79 5.40 -6.43
C VAL A 107 7.95 5.63 -7.66
N ARG A 108 7.10 6.65 -7.61
CA ARG A 108 6.29 7.09 -8.75
C ARG A 108 6.93 8.28 -9.43
N PHE A 109 7.02 8.24 -10.74
CA PHE A 109 7.44 9.34 -11.59
C PHE A 109 6.22 9.85 -12.34
N SER A 110 5.83 11.09 -12.05
CA SER A 110 4.63 11.69 -12.64
C SER A 110 4.94 13.05 -13.25
N PRO A 111 4.32 13.42 -14.38
CA PRO A 111 4.38 14.79 -14.88
C PRO A 111 3.46 15.74 -14.07
N GLN A 112 2.60 15.21 -13.20
CA GLN A 112 1.67 16.01 -12.41
C GLN A 112 2.41 16.79 -11.32
N GLN A 113 2.12 18.09 -11.22
CA GLN A 113 2.69 18.94 -10.18
C GLN A 113 1.86 18.83 -8.89
N PRO A 114 2.51 18.62 -7.73
CA PRO A 114 1.84 18.68 -6.45
C PRO A 114 1.41 20.13 -6.11
N PRO A 115 0.54 20.32 -5.11
CA PRO A 115 0.26 21.66 -4.57
C PRO A 115 1.54 22.38 -4.16
N GLU A 116 1.70 23.63 -4.60
CA GLU A 116 2.89 24.41 -4.30
C GLU A 116 2.88 24.88 -2.84
N VAL A 117 3.92 24.48 -2.09
CA VAL A 117 4.22 24.97 -0.75
C VAL A 117 5.72 25.21 -0.65
N ASP A 118 6.09 26.42 -0.24
CA ASP A 118 7.50 26.84 -0.13
C ASP A 118 8.31 25.87 0.74
N ASN A 119 9.38 25.31 0.17
CA ASN A 119 10.29 24.32 0.78
C ASN A 119 9.75 22.90 0.98
N TYR A 120 8.55 22.57 0.51
CA TYR A 120 7.97 21.21 0.62
C TYR A 120 7.63 20.62 -0.76
N PRO A 121 8.64 20.34 -1.61
CA PRO A 121 8.41 19.91 -2.99
C PRO A 121 8.08 18.42 -3.15
N LEU A 122 8.29 17.58 -2.12
CA LEU A 122 8.03 16.15 -2.21
C LEU A 122 6.58 15.85 -1.88
N LEU A 123 5.91 15.08 -2.72
CA LEU A 123 4.60 14.52 -2.41
C LEU A 123 4.76 13.06 -1.98
N LEU A 124 4.24 12.74 -0.81
CA LEU A 124 4.27 11.41 -0.22
C LEU A 124 2.85 10.86 -0.11
N THR A 125 2.65 9.60 -0.47
CA THR A 125 1.41 8.85 -0.18
C THR A 125 1.63 7.97 1.03
N LEU A 126 0.77 8.11 2.04
CA LEU A 126 0.83 7.35 3.28
C LEU A 126 -0.08 6.12 3.24
N PHE A 127 0.28 5.10 4.02
CA PHE A 127 -0.65 4.03 4.38
C PHE A 127 -1.76 4.58 5.28
N ASN A 128 -2.99 4.07 5.12
CA ASN A 128 -4.01 4.20 6.16
C ASN A 128 -3.83 3.13 7.26
N GLU A 129 -4.58 3.24 8.36
CA GLU A 129 -4.45 2.32 9.51
C GLU A 129 -4.61 0.84 9.11
N ALA A 130 -5.57 0.52 8.24
CA ALA A 130 -5.80 -0.85 7.76
C ALA A 130 -4.67 -1.34 6.85
N GLU A 131 -4.20 -0.51 5.92
CA GLU A 131 -3.10 -0.87 5.03
C GLU A 131 -1.80 -1.07 5.82
N LEU A 132 -1.56 -0.24 6.83
CA LEU A 132 -0.44 -0.41 7.75
C LEU A 132 -0.58 -1.72 8.55
N ALA A 133 -1.76 -2.01 9.10
CA ALA A 133 -2.02 -3.29 9.77
C ALA A 133 -1.76 -4.48 8.83
N GLN A 134 -2.14 -4.37 7.55
CA GLN A 134 -1.89 -5.41 6.56
C GLN A 134 -0.39 -5.66 6.33
N GLN A 135 0.45 -4.61 6.33
CA GLN A 135 1.91 -4.78 6.25
C GLN A 135 2.46 -5.55 7.45
N PHE A 136 1.94 -5.28 8.65
CA PHE A 136 2.35 -5.97 9.88
C PHE A 136 1.93 -7.43 9.88
N ILE A 137 0.71 -7.72 9.43
CA ILE A 137 0.23 -9.07 9.21
C ILE A 137 1.13 -9.79 8.19
N ASN A 138 1.37 -9.20 7.02
CA ASN A 138 2.22 -9.81 5.99
C ASN A 138 3.62 -10.14 6.53
N ARG A 139 4.24 -9.21 7.27
CA ARG A 139 5.54 -9.40 7.91
C ARG A 139 5.53 -10.53 8.94
N TYR A 140 4.54 -10.58 9.82
CA TYR A 140 4.44 -11.61 10.84
C TYR A 140 4.24 -13.01 10.22
N HIS A 141 3.38 -13.12 9.22
CA HIS A 141 3.06 -14.39 8.56
C HIS A 141 4.11 -14.84 7.54
N ALA A 142 5.12 -14.01 7.25
CA ALA A 142 6.29 -14.43 6.49
C ALA A 142 7.28 -15.25 7.35
N ALA A 143 7.18 -15.21 8.68
CA ALA A 143 7.98 -16.03 9.58
C ALA A 143 7.60 -17.52 9.51
N ASP A 144 8.49 -18.40 9.98
CA ASP A 144 8.21 -19.83 10.04
C ASP A 144 7.20 -20.14 11.16
N ALA A 145 6.14 -20.88 10.82
CA ALA A 145 5.03 -21.27 11.71
C ALA A 145 4.40 -20.13 12.55
N PRO A 146 3.77 -19.12 11.92
CA PRO A 146 3.12 -18.01 12.63
C PRO A 146 1.93 -18.49 13.47
N ARG A 147 1.73 -17.87 14.64
CA ARG A 147 0.57 -18.17 15.50
C ARG A 147 -0.70 -17.59 14.88
N LEU A 148 -1.65 -18.45 14.54
CA LEU A 148 -2.91 -18.05 13.89
C LEU A 148 -3.96 -17.63 14.92
N ALA A 149 -4.75 -16.61 14.58
CA ALA A 149 -5.93 -16.23 15.35
C ALA A 149 -6.97 -17.37 15.35
N THR A 150 -7.55 -17.66 16.51
CA THR A 150 -8.64 -18.65 16.63
C THR A 150 -9.99 -17.93 16.78
N SER A 151 -11.05 -18.52 16.25
CA SER A 151 -12.41 -17.98 16.40
C SER A 151 -12.81 -17.79 17.86
N SER A 152 -12.36 -18.65 18.77
CA SER A 152 -12.61 -18.50 20.22
C SER A 152 -11.91 -17.30 20.84
N ALA A 153 -10.62 -17.08 20.51
CA ALA A 153 -9.88 -15.92 21.00
C ALA A 153 -10.47 -14.61 20.46
N VAL A 154 -10.86 -14.59 19.18
CA VAL A 154 -11.53 -13.44 18.56
C VAL A 154 -12.87 -13.16 19.23
N ALA A 155 -13.69 -14.18 19.48
CA ALA A 155 -14.99 -13.99 20.14
C ALA A 155 -14.85 -13.36 21.54
N LEU A 156 -13.92 -13.89 22.35
CA LEU A 156 -13.63 -13.34 23.69
C LEU A 156 -13.15 -11.89 23.63
N ARG A 157 -12.25 -11.58 22.68
CA ARG A 157 -11.74 -10.21 22.49
C ARG A 157 -12.84 -9.26 22.04
N LEU A 158 -13.74 -9.68 21.16
CA LEU A 158 -14.86 -8.88 20.70
C LEU A 158 -15.85 -8.59 21.84
N GLU A 159 -16.14 -9.56 22.70
CA GLU A 159 -17.01 -9.36 23.87
C GLU A 159 -16.45 -8.31 24.83
N ASP A 160 -15.14 -8.38 25.12
CA ASP A 160 -14.45 -7.39 25.94
C ASP A 160 -14.46 -5.99 25.30
N LEU A 161 -14.16 -5.90 24.00
CA LEU A 161 -14.10 -4.63 23.28
C LEU A 161 -15.47 -3.98 23.05
N GLU A 162 -16.55 -4.77 22.94
CA GLU A 162 -17.90 -4.23 22.78
C GLU A 162 -18.30 -3.37 24.00
N SER A 163 -17.81 -3.71 25.20
CA SER A 163 -18.05 -2.91 26.41
C SER A 163 -17.38 -1.53 26.37
N ARG A 164 -16.34 -1.37 25.53
CA ARG A 164 -15.54 -0.16 25.33
C ARG A 164 -15.88 0.58 24.04
N ARG A 165 -16.95 0.14 23.35
CA ARG A 165 -17.43 0.74 22.11
C ARG A 165 -17.76 2.23 22.28
N LEU A 166 -17.20 3.04 21.39
CA LEU A 166 -17.50 4.46 21.29
C LEU A 166 -18.89 4.69 20.68
N SER A 167 -19.54 5.80 21.04
CA SER A 167 -20.86 6.17 20.51
C SER A 167 -20.82 6.66 19.06
N VAL A 168 -19.66 7.15 18.62
CA VAL A 168 -19.40 7.70 17.29
C VAL A 168 -18.14 7.00 16.74
N PRO A 169 -18.07 6.68 15.43
CA PRO A 169 -16.88 6.10 14.85
C PRO A 169 -15.67 7.04 15.01
N ALA A 170 -14.56 6.49 15.48
CA ALA A 170 -13.29 7.18 15.57
C ALA A 170 -12.65 7.33 14.18
N PRO A 171 -11.89 8.41 13.90
CA PRO A 171 -11.24 8.62 12.62
C PRO A 171 -10.20 7.53 12.31
N GLY A 172 -9.76 7.47 11.05
CA GLY A 172 -8.61 6.66 10.61
C GLY A 172 -8.92 5.27 10.06
N LEU A 173 -10.07 4.68 10.42
CA LEU A 173 -10.48 3.36 9.93
C LEU A 173 -11.98 3.31 9.64
N THR A 174 -12.34 2.90 8.43
CA THR A 174 -13.71 2.57 8.06
C THR A 174 -13.98 1.08 8.14
N ARG A 175 -15.27 0.73 8.14
CA ARG A 175 -15.75 -0.65 8.11
C ARG A 175 -15.27 -1.40 6.87
N GLU A 176 -15.30 -0.75 5.72
CA GLU A 176 -14.85 -1.30 4.44
C GLU A 176 -13.35 -1.59 4.45
N GLN A 177 -12.56 -0.67 5.02
CA GLN A 177 -11.11 -0.87 5.19
C GLN A 177 -10.81 -2.02 6.15
N ALA A 178 -11.58 -2.14 7.26
CA ALA A 178 -11.45 -3.26 8.18
C ALA A 178 -11.83 -4.61 7.53
N ALA A 179 -12.87 -4.63 6.70
CA ALA A 179 -13.26 -5.82 5.93
C ALA A 179 -12.17 -6.24 4.93
N GLU A 180 -11.55 -5.27 4.25
CA GLU A 180 -10.44 -5.54 3.31
C GLU A 180 -9.19 -6.08 4.04
N LEU A 181 -8.85 -5.53 5.21
CA LEU A 181 -7.79 -6.05 6.08
C LEU A 181 -8.03 -7.52 6.46
N LEU A 182 -9.25 -7.87 6.88
CA LEU A 182 -9.59 -9.24 7.27
C LEU A 182 -9.59 -10.19 6.07
N TYR A 183 -10.03 -9.70 4.90
CA TYR A 183 -9.91 -10.44 3.65
C TYR A 183 -8.44 -10.71 3.29
N GLY A 184 -7.57 -9.71 3.42
CA GLY A 184 -6.13 -9.84 3.23
C GLY A 184 -5.52 -10.87 4.18
N TYR A 185 -5.89 -10.85 5.47
CA TYR A 185 -5.49 -11.87 6.44
C TYR A 185 -5.91 -13.30 6.01
N HIS A 186 -7.18 -13.50 5.63
CA HIS A 186 -7.67 -14.81 5.18
C HIS A 186 -6.94 -15.33 3.94
N ARG A 187 -6.47 -14.46 3.05
CA ARG A 187 -5.72 -14.86 1.85
C ARG A 187 -4.34 -15.45 2.16
N LEU A 188 -3.74 -15.09 3.28
CA LEU A 188 -2.49 -15.69 3.74
C LEU A 188 -2.70 -17.11 4.30
N GLN A 189 -3.94 -17.45 4.68
CA GLN A 189 -4.28 -18.68 5.38
C GLN A 189 -4.95 -19.71 4.46
N ARG A 190 -4.78 -20.98 4.82
CA ARG A 190 -5.61 -22.06 4.24
C ARG A 190 -7.04 -21.95 4.77
N ARG A 191 -8.04 -22.32 3.95
CA ARG A 191 -9.47 -22.24 4.30
C ARG A 191 -9.84 -22.87 5.66
N GLN A 192 -9.17 -23.95 6.05
CA GLN A 192 -9.41 -24.61 7.34
C GLN A 192 -9.02 -23.76 8.57
N HIS A 193 -8.22 -22.71 8.38
CA HIS A 193 -7.78 -21.77 9.42
C HIS A 193 -8.46 -20.40 9.30
N HIS A 194 -9.47 -20.28 8.44
CA HIS A 194 -10.25 -19.04 8.35
C HIS A 194 -11.08 -18.86 9.63
N LEU A 195 -11.19 -17.60 10.06
CA LEU A 195 -12.11 -17.21 11.11
C LEU A 195 -13.55 -17.39 10.63
N ASP A 196 -14.46 -17.61 11.57
CA ASP A 196 -15.89 -17.63 11.28
C ASP A 196 -16.32 -16.33 10.58
N GLU A 197 -17.05 -16.42 9.47
CA GLU A 197 -17.48 -15.27 8.68
C GLU A 197 -18.32 -14.28 9.50
N ARG A 198 -19.09 -14.76 10.49
CA ARG A 198 -19.83 -13.89 11.43
C ARG A 198 -18.89 -13.10 12.32
N LEU A 199 -17.82 -13.71 12.80
CA LEU A 199 -16.81 -13.02 13.61
C LEU A 199 -16.06 -11.99 12.78
N VAL A 200 -15.68 -12.33 11.55
CA VAL A 200 -15.05 -11.39 10.61
C VAL A 200 -15.95 -10.18 10.37
N TYR A 201 -17.22 -10.41 10.08
CA TYR A 201 -18.19 -9.32 9.92
C TYR A 201 -18.29 -8.47 11.20
N ARG A 202 -18.41 -9.08 12.38
CA ARG A 202 -18.45 -8.35 13.66
C ARG A 202 -17.18 -7.55 13.93
N MET A 203 -16.00 -8.08 13.60
CA MET A 203 -14.74 -7.34 13.72
C MET A 203 -14.76 -6.09 12.83
N ALA A 204 -15.17 -6.22 11.56
CA ALA A 204 -15.25 -5.09 10.64
C ALA A 204 -16.28 -4.04 11.07
N GLU A 205 -17.40 -4.47 11.64
CA GLU A 205 -18.44 -3.58 12.19
C GLU A 205 -17.98 -2.82 13.43
N LEU A 206 -17.26 -3.49 14.34
CA LEU A 206 -16.85 -2.91 15.62
C LEU A 206 -15.62 -2.01 15.47
N ALA A 207 -14.64 -2.37 14.64
CA ALA A 207 -13.33 -1.70 14.57
C ALA A 207 -13.39 -0.16 14.40
N PRO A 208 -14.28 0.42 13.57
CA PRO A 208 -14.42 1.88 13.45
C PRO A 208 -14.86 2.55 14.75
N TYR A 209 -15.58 1.86 15.63
CA TYR A 209 -16.10 2.36 16.91
C TYR A 209 -15.15 2.09 18.09
N LEU A 210 -13.92 1.71 17.84
CA LEU A 210 -12.90 1.50 18.85
C LEU A 210 -11.90 2.65 18.88
N SER A 211 -11.32 2.91 20.06
CA SER A 211 -10.13 3.77 20.20
C SER A 211 -8.93 3.15 19.47
N THR A 212 -7.86 3.93 19.24
CA THR A 212 -6.65 3.45 18.57
C THR A 212 -5.99 2.31 19.35
N GLU A 213 -5.98 2.42 20.68
CA GLU A 213 -5.47 1.41 21.60
C GLU A 213 -6.30 0.13 21.53
N ASP A 214 -7.63 0.26 21.45
CA ASP A 214 -8.55 -0.86 21.32
C ASP A 214 -8.47 -1.53 19.96
N ARG A 215 -8.25 -0.77 18.88
CA ARG A 215 -7.92 -1.31 17.56
C ARG A 215 -6.61 -2.08 17.58
N ALA A 216 -5.58 -1.56 18.26
CA ALA A 216 -4.32 -2.27 18.42
C ALA A 216 -4.54 -3.62 19.13
N ALA A 217 -5.34 -3.65 20.20
CA ALA A 217 -5.69 -4.89 20.90
C ALA A 217 -6.50 -5.87 20.03
N LEU A 218 -7.40 -5.36 19.17
CA LEU A 218 -8.17 -6.18 18.23
C LEU A 218 -7.26 -6.80 17.15
N PHE A 219 -6.41 -6.00 16.52
CA PHE A 219 -5.55 -6.43 15.43
C PHE A 219 -4.34 -7.23 15.90
N ALA A 220 -3.95 -7.10 17.18
CA ALA A 220 -2.91 -7.92 17.79
C ALA A 220 -3.13 -9.42 17.56
N LEU A 221 -4.39 -9.87 17.57
CA LEU A 221 -4.74 -11.27 17.29
C LEU A 221 -4.25 -11.74 15.91
N LEU A 222 -4.21 -10.85 14.92
CA LEU A 222 -3.86 -11.17 13.53
C LEU A 222 -2.34 -11.32 13.31
N TRP A 223 -1.52 -10.82 14.23
CA TRP A 223 -0.06 -11.02 14.25
C TRP A 223 0.41 -11.71 15.54
N GLY A 224 -0.42 -12.62 16.06
CA GLY A 224 -0.04 -13.51 17.15
C GLY A 224 0.23 -12.80 18.48
N GLU A 225 -0.39 -11.66 18.74
CA GLU A 225 -0.24 -10.80 19.94
C GLU A 225 1.21 -10.48 20.29
N ASP A 226 2.07 -10.36 19.27
CA ASP A 226 3.42 -9.85 19.44
C ASP A 226 3.38 -8.41 19.96
N SER A 227 3.97 -8.19 21.15
CA SER A 227 3.92 -6.89 21.83
C SER A 227 4.71 -5.82 21.09
N ALA A 228 5.86 -6.16 20.51
CA ALA A 228 6.71 -5.22 19.78
C ALA A 228 6.04 -4.75 18.48
N LEU A 229 5.40 -5.67 17.75
CA LEU A 229 4.57 -5.32 16.59
C LEU A 229 3.39 -4.45 16.99
N THR A 230 2.71 -4.78 18.08
CA THR A 230 1.52 -4.05 18.55
C THR A 230 1.88 -2.63 18.99
N GLU A 231 2.95 -2.45 19.76
CA GLU A 231 3.45 -1.14 20.19
C GLU A 231 3.89 -0.28 19.00
N THR A 232 4.60 -0.88 18.04
CA THR A 232 5.03 -0.17 16.83
C THR A 232 3.82 0.26 15.98
N TRP A 233 2.85 -0.63 15.77
CA TRP A 233 1.64 -0.30 15.03
C TRP A 233 0.85 0.82 15.73
N LEU A 234 0.69 0.75 17.04
CA LEU A 234 -0.02 1.77 17.82
C LEU A 234 0.66 3.14 17.69
N ARG A 235 2.00 3.20 17.82
CA ARG A 235 2.77 4.44 17.63
C ARG A 235 2.53 5.05 16.24
N LEU A 236 2.61 4.23 15.19
CA LEU A 236 2.42 4.68 13.82
C LEU A 236 0.96 5.08 13.54
N ALA A 237 -0.03 4.37 14.10
CA ALA A 237 -1.44 4.74 13.99
C ALA A 237 -1.74 6.09 14.69
N GLN A 238 -1.14 6.34 15.86
CA GLN A 238 -1.22 7.63 16.53
C GLN A 238 -0.54 8.75 15.72
N ALA A 239 0.58 8.47 15.05
CA ALA A 239 1.20 9.42 14.12
C ALA A 239 0.29 9.73 12.91
N LEU A 240 -0.40 8.73 12.35
CA LEU A 240 -1.42 8.98 11.31
C LEU A 240 -2.56 9.87 11.82
N GLN A 241 -3.02 9.66 13.06
CA GLN A 241 -4.04 10.51 13.68
C GLN A 241 -3.55 11.94 13.92
N HIS A 242 -2.29 12.11 14.31
CA HIS A 242 -1.66 13.42 14.41
C HIS A 242 -1.67 14.16 13.07
N LEU A 243 -1.44 13.45 11.96
CA LEU A 243 -1.54 13.98 10.60
C LEU A 243 -2.98 14.17 10.09
N GLY A 244 -4.00 13.88 10.90
CA GLY A 244 -5.40 13.98 10.52
C GLY A 244 -5.90 12.84 9.61
N CYS A 245 -5.19 11.71 9.58
CA CYS A 245 -5.49 10.54 8.75
C CYS A 245 -5.60 10.86 7.24
N VAL A 246 -4.81 11.83 6.77
CA VAL A 246 -4.73 12.18 5.35
C VAL A 246 -4.02 11.08 4.55
N ALA A 247 -4.38 10.95 3.27
CA ALA A 247 -3.72 10.00 2.37
C ALA A 247 -2.36 10.50 1.87
N GLN A 248 -2.15 11.82 1.87
CA GLN A 248 -0.95 12.44 1.30
C GLN A 248 -0.44 13.58 2.16
N VAL A 249 0.88 13.76 2.13
CA VAL A 249 1.58 14.86 2.80
C VAL A 249 2.62 15.46 1.85
N LEU A 250 2.89 16.75 1.99
CA LEU A 250 4.07 17.38 1.39
C LEU A 250 5.23 17.35 2.37
N ALA A 251 6.43 17.12 1.86
CA ALA A 251 7.63 16.95 2.66
C ALA A 251 8.84 17.70 2.06
N PRO A 252 9.84 18.05 2.88
CA PRO A 252 11.00 18.78 2.42
C PRO A 252 11.94 17.90 1.58
N ALA A 253 12.65 18.53 0.65
CA ALA A 253 13.67 17.89 -0.18
C ALA A 253 14.79 17.20 0.62
N SER A 254 15.00 17.61 1.88
CA SER A 254 16.01 17.05 2.80
C SER A 254 15.82 15.56 3.07
N LEU A 255 14.63 15.01 2.84
CA LEU A 255 14.38 13.57 2.96
C LEU A 255 15.06 12.73 1.87
N VAL A 256 15.46 13.32 0.75
CA VAL A 256 16.06 12.60 -0.38
C VAL A 256 17.43 13.13 -0.77
N VAL A 257 17.71 14.41 -0.51
CA VAL A 257 19.03 15.02 -0.75
C VAL A 257 19.41 16.03 0.31
N ASP A 258 20.69 16.11 0.64
CA ASP A 258 21.21 17.08 1.61
C ASP A 258 21.38 18.50 1.01
N SER A 259 21.99 19.39 1.80
CA SER A 259 22.26 20.78 1.38
C SER A 259 23.26 20.88 0.21
N PHE A 260 24.09 19.87 0.01
CA PHE A 260 25.07 19.75 -1.08
C PHE A 260 24.55 18.97 -2.29
N LEU A 261 23.27 18.57 -2.27
CA LEU A 261 22.63 17.73 -3.31
C LEU A 261 23.20 16.31 -3.40
N LEU A 262 23.76 15.83 -2.29
CA LEU A 262 24.14 14.43 -2.14
C LEU A 262 22.94 13.63 -1.61
N PRO A 263 22.84 12.32 -1.93
CA PRO A 263 21.74 11.48 -1.46
C PRO A 263 21.62 11.51 0.07
N ALA A 264 20.40 11.62 0.57
CA ALA A 264 20.08 11.42 1.98
C ALA A 264 19.69 9.95 2.23
N GLU A 265 20.21 9.38 3.32
CA GLU A 265 19.88 8.03 3.77
C GLU A 265 18.82 8.06 4.90
N GLY A 266 18.19 6.92 5.14
CA GLY A 266 17.24 6.72 6.25
C GLY A 266 15.79 7.10 5.93
N PHE A 267 15.48 7.43 4.68
CA PHE A 267 14.11 7.63 4.22
C PHE A 267 13.82 6.84 2.94
N LEU A 268 14.19 7.37 1.76
CA LEU A 268 13.99 6.67 0.49
C LEU A 268 15.00 5.53 0.33
N ILE A 269 16.27 5.84 0.58
CA ILE A 269 17.37 4.87 0.60
C ILE A 269 17.56 4.41 2.05
N PRO A 270 17.44 3.10 2.34
CA PRO A 270 17.68 2.59 3.69
C PRO A 270 19.10 2.92 4.17
N SER A 271 19.25 3.34 5.43
CA SER A 271 20.56 3.47 6.06
C SER A 271 21.21 2.10 6.28
N GLY A 272 22.54 2.08 6.36
CA GLY A 272 23.29 0.87 6.69
C GLY A 272 22.92 0.31 8.08
N PRO A 273 23.05 -1.01 8.32
CA PRO A 273 22.74 -1.63 9.60
C PRO A 273 23.68 -1.18 10.76
N GLU A 274 24.80 -0.54 10.44
CA GLU A 274 25.76 0.00 11.43
C GLU A 274 25.44 1.44 11.85
N ASP A 275 24.59 2.14 11.09
CA ASP A 275 24.20 3.51 11.38
C ASP A 275 23.02 3.51 12.34
N ALA A 276 23.24 4.05 13.55
CA ALA A 276 22.14 4.29 14.45
C ALA A 276 21.17 5.26 13.77
N PRO A 277 19.86 4.96 13.71
CA PRO A 277 18.90 5.88 13.12
C PRO A 277 18.95 7.18 13.91
N GLU A 278 19.45 8.25 13.31
CA GLU A 278 19.30 9.58 13.88
C GLU A 278 17.81 9.85 14.02
N GLN A 279 17.35 10.08 15.24
CA GLN A 279 15.98 10.49 15.54
C GLN A 279 15.81 11.96 15.14
N ALA A 280 15.95 12.24 13.85
CA ALA A 280 15.67 13.54 13.28
C ALA A 280 14.15 13.69 13.12
N ASP A 281 13.63 14.78 13.68
CA ASP A 281 12.26 15.22 13.39
C ASP A 281 12.23 15.92 12.03
N VAL A 282 11.19 15.63 11.26
CA VAL A 282 10.91 16.28 9.97
C VAL A 282 9.56 16.99 10.04
N MET A 283 9.50 18.18 9.45
CA MET A 283 8.24 18.89 9.27
C MET A 283 7.56 18.39 7.99
N VAL A 284 6.26 18.17 8.02
CA VAL A 284 5.44 17.83 6.84
C VAL A 284 4.14 18.63 6.82
N CYS A 285 3.53 18.76 5.64
CA CYS A 285 2.25 19.45 5.44
C CYS A 285 1.18 18.43 5.02
N PRO A 286 0.24 18.05 5.90
CA PRO A 286 -0.88 17.20 5.55
C PRO A 286 -1.73 17.79 4.41
N LEU A 287 -2.15 16.96 3.45
CA LEU A 287 -3.03 17.38 2.36
C LEU A 287 -4.46 16.89 2.61
N ALA A 288 -5.38 17.81 2.91
CA ALA A 288 -6.81 17.53 3.00
C ALA A 288 -7.49 17.98 1.70
N GLY A 289 -7.85 17.04 0.82
CA GLY A 289 -8.50 17.37 -0.46
C GLY A 289 -7.66 18.30 -1.34
N ASN A 290 -6.36 18.01 -1.44
CA ASN A 290 -5.36 18.81 -2.16
C ASN A 290 -5.06 20.21 -1.57
N GLN A 291 -5.57 20.51 -0.37
CA GLN A 291 -5.26 21.73 0.35
C GLN A 291 -4.21 21.46 1.43
N PRO A 292 -3.08 22.18 1.41
CA PRO A 292 -2.06 22.09 2.45
C PRO A 292 -2.56 22.58 3.81
N GLY A 293 -2.42 21.74 4.82
CA GLY A 293 -2.67 22.07 6.23
C GLY A 293 -1.45 22.71 6.92
N SER A 294 -1.54 22.84 8.24
CA SER A 294 -0.43 23.32 9.07
C SER A 294 0.75 22.35 9.06
N HIS A 295 1.97 22.88 9.17
CA HIS A 295 3.16 22.08 9.34
C HIS A 295 3.11 21.28 10.65
N LEU A 296 3.38 19.97 10.57
CA LEU A 296 3.42 19.06 11.71
C LEU A 296 4.79 18.38 11.78
N SER A 297 5.29 18.18 13.00
CA SER A 297 6.57 17.52 13.26
C SER A 297 6.33 16.04 13.53
N LEU A 298 7.14 15.17 12.93
CA LEU A 298 7.18 13.75 13.26
C LEU A 298 8.59 13.18 13.11
N PRO A 299 8.92 12.09 13.82
CA PRO A 299 10.17 11.39 13.62
C PRO A 299 10.29 10.89 12.17
N GLN A 300 11.42 11.14 11.51
CA GLN A 300 11.68 10.72 10.14
C GLN A 300 11.48 9.20 9.95
N ASN A 301 11.89 8.39 10.93
CA ASN A 301 11.71 6.94 10.89
C ASN A 301 10.24 6.50 10.95
N ASP A 302 9.40 7.25 11.67
CA ASP A 302 7.96 6.98 11.68
C ASP A 302 7.35 7.39 10.34
N LEU A 303 7.75 8.53 9.76
CA LEU A 303 7.33 8.92 8.41
C LEU A 303 7.74 7.88 7.36
N ALA A 304 8.97 7.35 7.42
CA ALA A 304 9.45 6.32 6.50
C ALA A 304 8.60 5.05 6.55
N GLN A 305 8.18 4.62 7.75
CA GLN A 305 7.31 3.45 7.92
C GLN A 305 5.85 3.71 7.51
N LEU A 306 5.38 4.96 7.62
CA LEU A 306 4.06 5.36 7.16
C LEU A 306 4.00 5.57 5.65
N CYS A 307 5.12 5.84 5.00
CA CYS A 307 5.17 6.18 3.59
C CYS A 307 5.06 4.94 2.70
N ALA A 308 4.01 4.90 1.89
CA ALA A 308 3.79 3.85 0.91
C ALA A 308 4.51 4.14 -0.42
N GLU A 309 4.50 5.41 -0.84
CA GLU A 309 4.99 5.85 -2.14
C GLU A 309 5.55 7.28 -2.07
N VAL A 310 6.71 7.50 -2.70
CA VAL A 310 7.26 8.84 -2.99
C VAL A 310 6.91 9.18 -4.44
N ILE A 311 6.37 10.37 -4.66
CA ILE A 311 6.01 10.86 -5.98
C ILE A 311 7.01 11.94 -6.39
N PHE A 312 7.79 11.65 -7.42
CA PHE A 312 8.71 12.58 -8.05
C PHE A 312 8.08 13.22 -9.29
N THR A 313 8.08 14.55 -9.31
CA THR A 313 7.65 15.33 -10.48
C THR A 313 8.74 15.31 -11.54
N LEU A 314 8.41 14.87 -12.75
CA LEU A 314 9.33 14.89 -13.88
C LEU A 314 9.54 16.32 -14.40
N SER A 315 10.79 16.68 -14.69
CA SER A 315 11.13 17.98 -15.29
C SER A 315 10.70 18.11 -16.75
N GLN A 316 10.51 16.97 -17.42
CA GLN A 316 10.08 16.87 -18.81
C GLN A 316 9.07 15.72 -18.96
N PRO A 317 8.11 15.82 -19.90
CA PRO A 317 7.19 14.73 -20.17
C PRO A 317 7.96 13.47 -20.58
N SER A 318 7.50 12.32 -20.09
CA SER A 318 8.01 11.01 -20.50
C SER A 318 7.66 10.70 -21.96
N ALA A 319 8.30 9.69 -22.55
CA ALA A 319 7.93 9.19 -23.87
C ALA A 319 6.48 8.64 -23.91
N LEU A 320 5.93 8.27 -22.75
CA LEU A 320 4.57 7.77 -22.58
C LEU A 320 3.66 8.89 -22.06
N THR A 321 2.98 9.59 -22.97
CA THR A 321 2.06 10.68 -22.60
C THR A 321 0.94 10.18 -21.68
N ASN A 322 0.70 10.89 -20.57
CA ASN A 322 -0.33 10.58 -19.57
C ASN A 322 -0.15 9.22 -18.87
N VAL A 323 1.07 8.69 -18.83
CA VAL A 323 1.41 7.47 -18.08
C VAL A 323 2.44 7.79 -17.01
N ASP A 324 2.09 7.50 -15.77
CA ASP A 324 3.02 7.48 -14.65
C ASP A 324 3.87 6.20 -14.71
N LEU A 325 5.17 6.34 -14.45
CA LEU A 325 6.05 5.20 -14.24
C LEU A 325 6.13 4.91 -12.76
N LEU A 326 6.07 3.63 -12.39
CA LEU A 326 6.07 3.22 -11.00
C LEU A 326 7.08 2.10 -10.76
N ASP A 327 8.10 2.37 -9.94
CA ASP A 327 8.99 1.32 -9.45
C ASP A 327 8.42 0.70 -8.16
N ILE A 328 8.08 -0.59 -8.22
CA ILE A 328 7.40 -1.32 -7.14
C ILE A 328 8.40 -2.23 -6.42
N PRO A 329 8.66 -2.02 -5.12
CA PRO A 329 9.41 -2.95 -4.29
C PRO A 329 8.75 -4.33 -4.21
N ALA A 330 9.55 -5.38 -4.05
CA ALA A 330 9.08 -6.77 -4.09
C ALA A 330 7.94 -7.05 -3.07
N ASP A 331 8.05 -6.48 -1.87
CA ASP A 331 7.10 -6.63 -0.78
C ASP A 331 5.83 -5.77 -0.92
N ARG A 332 5.78 -4.87 -1.91
CA ARG A 332 4.68 -3.91 -2.12
C ARG A 332 3.69 -4.30 -3.21
N LEU A 333 3.95 -5.36 -3.99
CA LEU A 333 3.02 -5.80 -5.05
C LEU A 333 1.62 -6.05 -4.50
N SER A 334 1.52 -6.62 -3.29
CA SER A 334 0.22 -6.91 -2.67
C SER A 334 -0.62 -5.67 -2.36
N TRP A 335 0.04 -4.59 -1.95
CA TRP A 335 -0.60 -3.30 -1.70
C TRP A 335 -1.13 -2.68 -3.00
N TYR A 336 -0.32 -2.73 -4.07
CA TYR A 336 -0.75 -2.27 -5.40
C TYR A 336 -1.88 -3.10 -5.98
N THR A 337 -1.87 -4.42 -5.80
CA THR A 337 -2.98 -5.30 -6.22
C THR A 337 -4.29 -4.89 -5.56
N ALA A 338 -4.27 -4.61 -4.25
CA ALA A 338 -5.46 -4.16 -3.54
C ALA A 338 -5.95 -2.80 -4.07
N ARG A 339 -5.05 -1.93 -4.54
CA ARG A 339 -5.37 -0.63 -5.16
C ARG A 339 -5.77 -0.71 -6.63
N LEU A 340 -5.80 -1.92 -7.19
CA LEU A 340 -6.11 -2.17 -8.59
C LEU A 340 -5.13 -1.48 -9.56
N GLN A 341 -3.88 -1.33 -9.14
CA GLN A 341 -2.80 -0.72 -9.90
C GLN A 341 -1.58 -1.66 -9.96
N PRO A 342 -0.61 -1.42 -10.85
CA PRO A 342 -0.69 -0.53 -12.03
C PRO A 342 -1.69 -1.04 -13.09
N ASP A 343 -1.89 -0.31 -14.17
CA ASP A 343 -2.68 -0.79 -15.33
C ASP A 343 -1.93 -1.87 -16.12
N THR A 344 -0.61 -1.69 -16.24
CA THR A 344 0.30 -2.66 -16.85
C THR A 344 1.50 -2.89 -15.93
N LEU A 345 1.90 -4.14 -15.74
CA LEU A 345 3.02 -4.55 -14.92
C LEU A 345 4.12 -5.18 -15.79
N LEU A 346 5.29 -4.52 -15.83
CA LEU A 346 6.52 -5.03 -16.41
C LEU A 346 7.29 -5.80 -15.34
N VAL A 347 7.59 -7.07 -15.60
CA VAL A 347 8.32 -7.93 -14.69
C VAL A 347 9.76 -8.14 -15.19
N CYS A 348 10.73 -7.69 -14.39
CA CYS A 348 12.16 -7.89 -14.61
C CYS A 348 12.76 -8.76 -13.52
N ASN A 349 12.99 -10.03 -13.84
CA ASN A 349 13.48 -11.05 -12.90
C ASN A 349 12.57 -11.17 -11.66
N ALA A 350 11.48 -11.92 -11.80
CA ALA A 350 10.43 -12.01 -10.78
C ALA A 350 10.92 -12.52 -9.42
N VAL A 351 11.96 -13.35 -9.39
CA VAL A 351 12.49 -13.97 -8.18
C VAL A 351 14.01 -13.94 -8.15
N SER A 352 14.56 -13.90 -6.94
CA SER A 352 16.00 -14.09 -6.71
C SER A 352 16.33 -15.54 -6.34
N GLU A 353 15.39 -16.21 -5.66
CA GLU A 353 15.57 -17.58 -5.17
C GLU A 353 14.49 -18.55 -5.66
N ARG A 354 14.84 -19.84 -5.77
CA ARG A 354 13.87 -20.89 -6.18
C ARG A 354 12.74 -21.09 -5.17
N SER A 355 13.01 -20.87 -3.89
CA SER A 355 12.05 -20.91 -2.78
C SER A 355 10.88 -19.93 -3.01
N GLU A 356 11.14 -18.81 -3.66
CA GLU A 356 10.18 -17.71 -3.85
C GLU A 356 9.25 -17.89 -5.06
N VAL A 357 9.57 -18.81 -5.99
CA VAL A 357 8.84 -19.00 -7.26
C VAL A 357 7.35 -19.21 -7.03
N GLN A 358 6.99 -20.07 -6.08
CA GLN A 358 5.59 -20.38 -5.82
C GLN A 358 4.85 -19.19 -5.19
N ALA A 359 5.48 -18.49 -4.25
CA ALA A 359 4.88 -17.34 -3.58
C ALA A 359 4.68 -16.18 -4.55
N THR A 360 5.72 -15.84 -5.33
CA THR A 360 5.68 -14.78 -6.34
C THR A 360 4.70 -15.10 -7.46
N GLY A 361 4.67 -16.34 -7.94
CA GLY A 361 3.70 -16.78 -8.95
C GLY A 361 2.25 -16.60 -8.49
N LYS A 362 1.95 -16.93 -7.22
CA LYS A 362 0.62 -16.67 -6.62
C LYS A 362 0.32 -15.17 -6.49
N ALA A 363 1.31 -14.36 -6.11
CA ALA A 363 1.14 -12.92 -5.99
C ALA A 363 0.85 -12.27 -7.35
N LEU A 364 1.59 -12.64 -8.40
CA LEU A 364 1.37 -12.18 -9.78
C LEU A 364 0.04 -12.66 -10.35
N ALA A 365 -0.33 -13.93 -10.12
CA ALA A 365 -1.65 -14.45 -10.55
C ALA A 365 -2.78 -13.68 -9.88
N TRP A 366 -2.67 -13.42 -8.57
CA TRP A 366 -3.65 -12.60 -7.86
C TRP A 366 -3.69 -11.16 -8.38
N TRP A 367 -2.53 -10.58 -8.73
CA TRP A 367 -2.49 -9.27 -9.37
C TRP A 367 -3.26 -9.27 -10.68
N VAL A 368 -3.05 -10.27 -11.54
CA VAL A 368 -3.78 -10.41 -12.81
C VAL A 368 -5.28 -10.55 -12.56
N ASP A 369 -5.70 -11.48 -11.68
CA ASP A 369 -7.11 -11.73 -11.37
C ASP A 369 -7.82 -10.50 -10.78
N SER A 370 -7.07 -9.64 -10.08
CA SER A 370 -7.62 -8.46 -9.42
C SER A 370 -7.67 -7.24 -10.33
N THR A 371 -6.68 -7.05 -11.19
CA THR A 371 -6.53 -5.83 -12.00
C THR A 371 -7.05 -6.00 -13.42
N GLN A 372 -6.95 -7.21 -14.00
CA GLN A 372 -7.26 -7.45 -15.40
C GLN A 372 -8.68 -7.96 -15.58
N SER A 373 -9.41 -7.41 -16.54
CA SER A 373 -10.77 -7.84 -16.84
C SER A 373 -10.76 -9.10 -17.73
N PRO A 374 -11.44 -10.20 -17.35
CA PRO A 374 -11.53 -11.39 -18.19
C PRO A 374 -12.31 -11.08 -19.46
N GLY A 375 -11.62 -11.05 -20.61
CA GLY A 375 -12.23 -11.03 -21.94
C GLY A 375 -12.19 -9.70 -22.73
N HIS A 376 -11.56 -8.63 -22.22
CA HIS A 376 -11.66 -7.29 -22.86
C HIS A 376 -10.35 -6.57 -23.22
N SER A 377 -9.19 -7.21 -23.17
CA SER A 377 -7.94 -6.56 -23.60
C SER A 377 -7.27 -7.31 -24.76
N SER A 378 -6.98 -6.60 -25.85
CA SER A 378 -6.09 -7.09 -26.93
C SER A 378 -4.61 -7.03 -26.55
N LEU A 379 -4.27 -6.37 -25.42
CA LEU A 379 -2.90 -6.17 -24.95
C LEU A 379 -2.69 -6.81 -23.57
N PRO A 380 -1.55 -7.48 -23.34
CA PRO A 380 -1.28 -8.12 -22.05
C PRO A 380 -1.03 -7.07 -20.96
N GLY A 381 -1.78 -7.14 -19.86
CA GLY A 381 -1.52 -6.31 -18.67
C GLY A 381 -0.30 -6.75 -17.87
N LEU A 382 0.12 -8.02 -17.98
CA LEU A 382 1.36 -8.54 -17.39
C LEU A 382 2.37 -8.84 -18.50
N VAL A 383 3.54 -8.20 -18.45
CA VAL A 383 4.57 -8.33 -19.49
C VAL A 383 5.90 -8.71 -18.87
N TRP A 384 6.52 -9.77 -19.39
CA TRP A 384 7.88 -10.15 -19.02
C TRP A 384 8.88 -9.33 -19.84
N ALA A 385 9.63 -8.47 -19.17
CA ALA A 385 10.60 -7.60 -19.81
C ALA A 385 12.00 -8.24 -19.73
N ILE A 386 12.58 -8.50 -20.90
CA ILE A 386 13.94 -9.01 -21.04
C ILE A 386 14.87 -7.80 -21.24
N THR A 387 15.82 -7.63 -20.32
CA THR A 387 16.80 -6.54 -20.38
C THR A 387 18.22 -7.09 -20.57
N PRO A 388 19.20 -6.26 -20.97
CA PRO A 388 20.60 -6.68 -21.02
C PRO A 388 21.17 -7.15 -19.67
N PHE A 389 20.50 -6.81 -18.56
CA PHE A 389 20.91 -7.11 -17.20
C PHE A 389 20.22 -8.37 -16.62
N ASP A 390 19.48 -9.11 -17.43
CA ASP A 390 18.80 -10.33 -17.01
C ASP A 390 19.79 -11.40 -16.52
N ALA A 391 19.45 -12.05 -15.40
CA ALA A 391 20.26 -13.11 -14.79
C ALA A 391 20.61 -14.24 -15.77
N ARG A 392 19.77 -14.50 -16.77
CA ARG A 392 20.05 -15.50 -17.81
C ARG A 392 21.26 -15.14 -18.66
N PHE A 393 21.52 -13.85 -18.88
CA PHE A 393 22.67 -13.37 -19.66
C PHE A 393 23.88 -13.10 -18.79
N THR A 394 23.68 -12.62 -17.56
CA THR A 394 24.76 -12.22 -16.65
C THR A 394 25.31 -13.38 -15.80
N LEU A 395 24.47 -14.36 -15.45
CA LEU A 395 24.80 -15.48 -14.56
C LEU A 395 24.67 -16.87 -15.21
N GLY A 396 24.14 -16.97 -16.44
CA GLY A 396 24.01 -18.23 -17.18
C GLY A 396 23.02 -19.25 -16.58
N ALA A 397 22.21 -18.85 -15.60
CA ALA A 397 21.23 -19.70 -14.93
C ALA A 397 19.79 -19.30 -15.31
N SER A 398 19.00 -20.25 -15.80
CA SER A 398 17.55 -20.08 -15.90
C SER A 398 16.89 -20.53 -14.59
N LEU A 399 16.47 -19.59 -13.77
CA LEU A 399 15.49 -19.85 -12.70
C LEU A 399 14.10 -19.67 -13.32
N GLY A 400 13.68 -20.68 -14.09
CA GLY A 400 12.35 -20.77 -14.69
C GLY A 400 11.33 -21.39 -13.75
#